data_AF-A0A4V3NZE1-F1
#
_entry.id   AF-A0A4V3NZE1-F1
#
_cell.length_a   1.000
_cell.length_b   1.000
_cell.length_c   1.000
_cell.angle_alpha   90.00
_cell.angle_beta   90.00
_cell.angle_gamma   90.00
#
_symmetry.space_group_name_H-M   'P 1'
#
loop_
_entity.id
_entity.type
_entity.pdbx_description
1 polymer ?
#
loop_
_entity_poly.entity_id
_entity_poly.type
_entity_poly.pdbx_seq_one_letter_code
_entity_poly.pdbx_strand_id
1 'polypeptide(L)'
;MTGRYNTSHLPEDQYEPDSAQVRYIPALLDEFEQKQLKTYTPCNCIELDEIALALAEVHVELMLIHPFREGNGRLGRMLATLMALQAGLPILDFSDWDGEKREPYFAAVRAGLDRDYIPMQMLFAGIIETPSQTA
;
A
#
# COMPACT_ATOMS: atom_id res chain seq x y z
N MET A 1 -19.64 -12.52 -20.69
CA MET A 1 -18.25 -12.54 -20.19
C MET A 1 -18.18 -11.65 -18.97
N THR A 2 -18.22 -12.22 -17.77
CA THR A 2 -18.21 -11.47 -16.50
C THR A 2 -17.16 -12.09 -15.59
N GLY A 3 -15.92 -11.59 -15.69
CA GLY A 3 -14.86 -11.89 -14.73
C GLY A 3 -15.08 -11.06 -13.48
N ARG A 4 -15.77 -11.63 -12.50
CA ARG A 4 -15.83 -11.08 -11.14
C ARG A 4 -14.76 -11.78 -10.32
N TYR A 5 -13.55 -11.23 -10.29
CA TYR A 5 -12.60 -11.58 -9.23
C TYR A 5 -13.05 -10.84 -7.98
N ASN A 6 -13.79 -11.55 -7.14
CA ASN A 6 -14.14 -11.12 -5.81
C ASN A 6 -12.84 -11.09 -4.97
N THR A 7 -12.36 -9.90 -4.60
CA THR A 7 -11.11 -9.72 -3.83
C THR A 7 -11.23 -10.15 -2.36
N SER A 8 -12.36 -10.75 -1.95
CA SER A 8 -12.60 -11.25 -0.57
C SER A 8 -12.35 -12.74 -0.37
N HIS A 9 -11.91 -13.47 -1.42
CA HIS A 9 -11.49 -14.86 -1.30
C HIS A 9 -10.27 -15.07 -2.20
N LEU A 10 -9.10 -14.68 -1.69
CA LEU A 10 -7.90 -15.37 -2.10
C LEU A 10 -8.08 -16.84 -1.67
N PRO A 11 -7.89 -17.83 -2.56
CA PRO A 11 -8.14 -19.22 -2.22
C PRO A 11 -7.21 -19.63 -1.07
N GLU A 12 -7.75 -20.37 -0.11
CA GLU A 12 -7.08 -20.66 1.18
C GLU A 12 -5.75 -21.42 1.02
N ASP A 13 -5.61 -22.08 -0.14
CA ASP A 13 -4.48 -22.88 -0.60
C ASP A 13 -3.21 -22.06 -0.88
N GLN A 14 -3.32 -20.78 -1.22
CA GLN A 14 -2.16 -19.96 -1.60
C GLN A 14 -1.25 -19.59 -0.41
N TYR A 15 -1.70 -19.86 0.82
CA TYR A 15 -0.91 -19.70 2.04
C TYR A 15 -0.54 -21.05 2.68
N GLU A 16 -0.81 -22.17 1.99
CA GLU A 16 -0.30 -23.46 2.43
C GLU A 16 1.24 -23.48 2.32
N PRO A 17 1.95 -24.20 3.22
CA PRO A 17 3.41 -24.20 3.27
C PRO A 17 4.10 -24.57 1.95
N ASP A 18 3.44 -25.37 1.11
CA ASP A 18 3.98 -25.83 -0.17
C ASP A 18 3.56 -25.00 -1.38
N SER A 19 2.67 -24.02 -1.19
CA SER A 19 2.21 -23.13 -2.26
C SER A 19 3.38 -22.35 -2.88
N ALA A 20 3.28 -22.07 -4.18
CA ALA A 20 4.29 -21.29 -4.89
C ALA A 20 4.47 -19.90 -4.24
N GLN A 21 3.38 -19.25 -3.82
CA GLN A 21 3.41 -17.92 -3.23
C GLN A 21 4.22 -17.86 -1.93
N VAL A 22 4.01 -18.80 -1.00
CA VAL A 22 4.76 -18.86 0.27
C VAL A 22 6.27 -18.99 0.04
N ARG A 23 6.70 -19.68 -1.02
CA ARG A 23 8.12 -19.82 -1.37
C ARG A 23 8.76 -18.53 -1.87
N TYR A 24 8.00 -17.65 -2.54
CA TYR A 24 8.52 -16.40 -3.10
C TYR A 24 8.44 -15.21 -2.14
N ILE A 25 7.52 -15.22 -1.17
CA ILE A 25 7.34 -14.11 -0.22
C ILE A 25 8.65 -13.65 0.45
N PRO A 26 9.54 -14.54 0.97
CA PRO A 26 10.79 -14.09 1.59
C PRO A 26 11.68 -13.29 0.64
N ALA A 27 11.88 -13.77 -0.59
CA ALA A 27 12.71 -13.08 -1.58
C ALA A 27 12.09 -11.73 -2.02
N LEU A 28 10.77 -11.67 -2.15
CA LEU A 28 10.05 -10.43 -2.45
C LEU A 28 10.15 -9.41 -1.30
N LEU A 29 10.09 -9.87 -0.05
CA LEU A 29 10.28 -9.02 1.12
C LEU A 29 11.73 -8.51 1.24
N ASP A 30 12.73 -9.34 0.93
CA ASP A 30 14.12 -8.90 0.86
C ASP A 30 14.29 -7.79 -0.18
N GLU A 31 13.71 -7.97 -1.38
CA GLU A 31 13.74 -6.96 -2.44
C GLU A 31 13.03 -5.67 -2.01
N PHE A 32 11.85 -5.78 -1.39
CA PHE A 32 11.09 -4.66 -0.85
C PHE A 32 11.87 -3.89 0.22
N GLU A 33 12.58 -4.60 1.10
CA GLU A 33 13.46 -3.97 2.07
C GLU A 33 14.56 -3.16 1.36
N GLN A 34 15.25 -3.77 0.38
CA GLN A 34 16.36 -3.12 -0.30
C GLN A 34 15.95 -1.94 -1.17
N LYS A 35 14.82 -2.03 -1.88
CA LYS A 35 14.43 -1.05 -2.90
C LYS A 35 13.48 0.02 -2.40
N GLN A 36 12.53 -0.33 -1.52
CA GLN A 36 11.51 0.60 -1.04
C GLN A 36 11.81 1.08 0.37
N LEU A 37 11.94 0.17 1.35
CA LEU A 37 12.09 0.58 2.75
C LEU A 37 13.39 1.33 2.99
N LYS A 38 14.53 0.85 2.49
CA LYS A 38 15.81 1.57 2.63
C LYS A 38 15.85 2.92 1.93
N THR A 39 15.06 3.08 0.86
CA THR A 39 15.00 4.33 0.10
C THR A 39 14.12 5.37 0.78
N TYR A 40 12.97 4.94 1.29
CA TYR A 40 11.92 5.85 1.75
C TYR A 40 11.70 5.85 3.28
N THR A 41 12.47 5.06 4.06
CA THR A 41 12.37 5.04 5.52
C THR A 41 13.75 5.26 6.19
N PRO A 42 13.90 6.25 7.10
CA PRO A 42 12.89 7.24 7.46
C PRO A 42 12.52 8.16 6.28
N CYS A 43 11.24 8.49 6.16
CA CYS A 43 10.75 9.38 5.10
C CYS A 43 11.13 10.82 5.44
N ASN A 44 12.17 11.33 4.76
CA ASN A 44 12.70 12.69 4.97
C ASN A 44 12.38 13.63 3.80
N CYS A 45 11.44 13.24 2.91
CA CYS A 45 10.97 14.08 1.83
C CYS A 45 10.33 15.36 2.38
N ILE A 46 10.51 16.48 1.66
CA ILE A 46 10.02 17.80 2.09
C ILE A 46 8.78 18.18 1.30
N GLU A 47 8.78 17.93 -0.01
CA GLU A 47 7.67 18.30 -0.88
C GLU A 47 6.53 17.29 -0.76
N LEU A 48 5.29 17.78 -0.67
CA LEU A 48 4.09 16.94 -0.47
C LEU A 48 3.92 15.90 -1.57
N ASP A 49 4.27 16.25 -2.81
CA ASP A 49 4.20 15.33 -3.95
C ASP A 49 5.23 14.20 -3.85
N GLU A 50 6.45 14.50 -3.39
CA GLU A 50 7.49 13.50 -3.15
C GLU A 50 7.09 12.56 -1.99
N ILE A 51 6.49 13.12 -0.93
CA ILE A 51 5.95 12.32 0.19
C ILE A 51 4.83 11.41 -0.33
N ALA A 52 3.89 11.94 -1.11
CA ALA A 52 2.78 11.15 -1.67
C ALA A 52 3.28 10.01 -2.56
N LEU A 53 4.30 10.26 -3.39
CA LEU A 53 4.92 9.24 -4.24
C LEU A 53 5.62 8.16 -3.40
N ALA A 54 6.39 8.56 -2.39
CA ALA A 54 7.08 7.61 -1.50
C ALA A 54 6.07 6.70 -0.76
N LEU A 55 4.99 7.27 -0.23
CA LEU A 55 3.91 6.52 0.40
C LEU A 55 3.24 5.57 -0.59
N ALA A 56 2.96 6.05 -1.81
CA ALA A 56 2.31 5.28 -2.86
C ALA A 56 3.12 4.04 -3.27
N GLU A 57 4.39 4.22 -3.58
CA GLU A 57 5.27 3.13 -4.00
C GLU A 57 5.40 2.07 -2.90
N VAL A 58 5.73 2.48 -1.67
CA VAL A 58 5.89 1.56 -0.54
C VAL A 58 4.59 0.79 -0.27
N HIS A 59 3.44 1.47 -0.30
CA HIS A 59 2.15 0.84 -0.04
C HIS A 59 1.77 -0.16 -1.13
N VAL A 60 1.91 0.22 -2.41
CA VAL A 60 1.59 -0.64 -3.56
C VAL A 60 2.43 -1.91 -3.53
N GLU A 61 3.75 -1.79 -3.37
CA GLU A 61 4.63 -2.96 -3.36
C GLU A 61 4.27 -3.92 -2.22
N LEU A 62 4.00 -3.41 -1.02
CA LEU A 62 3.56 -4.25 0.09
C LEU A 62 2.21 -4.94 -0.19
N MET A 63 1.27 -4.25 -0.87
CA MET A 63 -0.03 -4.83 -1.25
C MET A 63 0.09 -5.89 -2.34
N LEU A 64 1.07 -5.76 -3.25
CA LEU A 64 1.34 -6.77 -4.28
C LEU A 64 2.03 -8.01 -3.70
N ILE A 65 2.94 -7.83 -2.73
CA ILE A 65 3.57 -8.96 -2.02
C ILE A 65 2.55 -9.71 -1.16
N HIS A 66 1.68 -8.95 -0.47
CA HIS A 66 0.61 -9.46 0.38
C HIS A 66 1.06 -10.62 1.33
N PRO A 67 2.05 -10.36 2.21
CA PRO A 67 2.80 -11.43 2.89
C PRO A 67 2.02 -12.21 3.96
N PHE A 68 0.86 -11.71 4.41
CA PHE A 68 0.07 -12.35 5.46
C PHE A 68 -1.28 -12.87 4.93
N ARG A 69 -1.85 -13.86 5.61
CA ARG A 69 -3.22 -14.34 5.34
C ARG A 69 -4.26 -13.23 5.53
N GLU A 70 -4.09 -12.43 6.58
CA GLU A 70 -4.98 -11.33 6.93
C GLU A 70 -4.19 -10.14 7.48
N GLY A 71 -4.78 -8.94 7.39
CA GLY A 71 -4.23 -7.75 8.03
C GLY A 71 -3.25 -6.94 7.17
N ASN A 72 -2.94 -7.35 5.94
CA ASN A 72 -2.04 -6.60 5.05
C ASN A 72 -2.48 -5.15 4.87
N GLY A 73 -3.77 -4.90 4.61
CA GLY A 73 -4.28 -3.54 4.49
C GLY A 73 -4.11 -2.69 5.76
N ARG A 74 -4.20 -3.30 6.95
CA ARG A 74 -3.91 -2.60 8.22
C ARG A 74 -2.42 -2.29 8.35
N LEU A 75 -1.56 -3.24 8.02
CA LEU A 75 -0.11 -3.06 8.03
C LEU A 75 0.33 -1.96 7.05
N GLY A 76 -0.18 -1.98 5.82
CA GLY A 76 0.16 -0.99 4.81
C GLY A 76 -0.26 0.42 5.19
N ARG A 77 -1.44 0.59 5.81
CA ARG A 77 -1.87 1.89 6.34
C ARG A 77 -1.02 2.34 7.53
N MET A 78 -0.70 1.42 8.44
CA MET A 78 0.16 1.73 9.58
C MET A 78 1.56 2.18 9.14
N LEU A 79 2.16 1.49 8.17
CA LEU A 79 3.45 1.86 7.60
C LEU A 79 3.39 3.24 6.92
N ALA A 80 2.35 3.49 6.11
CA ALA A 80 2.15 4.78 5.47
C ALA A 80 1.99 5.91 6.50
N THR A 81 1.23 5.70 7.58
CA THR A 81 1.13 6.66 8.69
C THR A 81 2.47 6.93 9.35
N LEU A 82 3.29 5.90 9.59
CA LEU A 82 4.62 6.08 10.19
C LEU A 82 5.54 6.90 9.27
N MET A 83 5.52 6.64 7.98
CA MET A 83 6.27 7.42 6.98
C MET A 83 5.79 8.88 6.92
N ALA A 84 4.47 9.11 6.94
CA ALA A 84 3.92 10.46 6.98
C ALA A 84 4.36 11.22 8.23
N LEU A 85 4.33 10.57 9.40
CA LEU A 85 4.83 11.15 10.66
C LEU A 85 6.33 11.47 10.61
N GLN A 86 7.14 10.63 9.96
CA GLN A 86 8.57 10.89 9.75
C GLN A 86 8.80 12.15 8.90
N ALA A 87 7.95 12.38 7.90
CA ALA A 87 7.97 13.55 7.05
C ALA A 87 7.30 14.79 7.69
N GLY A 88 6.86 14.70 8.95
CA GLY A 88 6.24 15.81 9.68
C GLY A 88 4.74 16.04 9.36
N LEU A 89 4.10 15.11 8.66
CA LEU A 89 2.66 15.14 8.41
C LEU A 89 1.87 14.55 9.59
N PRO A 90 0.58 14.92 9.76
CA PRO A 90 -0.28 14.33 10.78
C PRO A 90 -0.62 12.86 10.46
N ILE A 91 -1.34 12.23 11.39
CA ILE A 91 -1.94 10.90 11.14
C ILE A 91 -2.88 11.00 9.93
N LEU A 92 -2.66 10.11 8.97
CA LEU A 92 -3.45 10.03 7.75
C LEU A 92 -4.85 9.45 8.01
N ASP A 93 -5.87 10.05 7.39
CA ASP A 93 -7.25 9.53 7.39
C ASP A 93 -7.51 8.70 6.12
N PHE A 94 -7.81 7.42 6.32
CA PHE A 94 -8.07 6.46 5.23
C PHE A 94 -9.56 6.13 5.07
N SER A 95 -10.45 6.93 5.64
CA SER A 95 -11.91 6.68 5.60
C SER A 95 -12.45 6.56 4.17
N ASP A 96 -11.83 7.25 3.21
CA ASP A 96 -12.19 7.17 1.78
C ASP A 96 -11.69 5.91 1.07
N TRP A 97 -10.89 5.06 1.73
CA TRP A 97 -10.43 3.78 1.19
C TRP A 97 -11.19 2.59 1.77
N ASP A 98 -12.37 2.82 2.35
CA ASP A 98 -13.21 1.75 2.90
C ASP A 98 -14.63 1.72 2.29
N GLY A 99 -15.33 0.61 2.51
CA GLY A 99 -16.69 0.37 2.01
C GLY A 99 -16.82 0.48 0.48
N GLU A 100 -17.82 1.23 0.02
CA GLU A 100 -18.14 1.41 -1.40
C GLU A 100 -17.09 2.24 -2.17
N LYS A 101 -16.19 2.94 -1.47
CA LYS A 101 -15.18 3.82 -2.09
C LYS A 101 -13.85 3.10 -2.41
N ARG A 102 -13.82 1.77 -2.30
CA ARG A 102 -12.59 0.96 -2.42
C ARG A 102 -12.11 0.74 -3.85
N GLU A 103 -12.97 0.92 -4.84
CA GLU A 103 -12.62 0.57 -6.23
C GLU A 103 -11.43 1.37 -6.78
N PRO A 104 -11.34 2.72 -6.60
CA PRO A 104 -10.16 3.48 -7.01
C PRO A 104 -8.87 2.98 -6.35
N TYR A 105 -8.92 2.63 -5.06
CA TYR A 105 -7.77 2.07 -4.34
C TYR A 105 -7.31 0.74 -4.96
N PHE A 106 -8.24 -0.19 -5.22
CA PHE A 106 -7.87 -1.47 -5.85
C PHE A 106 -7.37 -1.28 -7.29
N ALA A 107 -7.93 -0.33 -8.04
CA ALA A 107 -7.44 0.03 -9.36
C ALA A 107 -6.00 0.55 -9.31
N ALA A 108 -5.68 1.39 -8.31
CA ALA A 108 -4.34 1.91 -8.11
C ALA A 108 -3.33 0.81 -7.73
N VAL A 109 -3.70 -0.14 -6.85
CA VAL A 109 -2.85 -1.29 -6.56
C VAL A 109 -2.59 -2.13 -7.82
N ARG A 110 -3.62 -2.35 -8.66
CA ARG A 110 -3.46 -3.11 -9.91
C ARG A 110 -2.54 -2.41 -10.91
N ALA A 111 -2.59 -1.08 -11.02
CA ALA A 111 -1.66 -0.31 -11.87
C ALA A 111 -0.19 -0.52 -11.46
N GLY A 112 0.05 -0.75 -10.17
CA GLY A 112 1.35 -1.11 -9.62
C GLY A 112 2.01 -2.34 -10.21
N LEU A 113 1.23 -3.27 -10.81
CA LEU A 113 1.81 -4.43 -11.53
C LEU A 113 2.76 -4.00 -12.65
N ASP A 114 2.49 -2.85 -13.27
CA ASP A 114 3.31 -2.23 -14.31
C ASP A 114 4.25 -1.15 -13.76
N ARG A 115 4.44 -1.09 -12.43
CA ARG A 115 5.19 -0.04 -11.72
C ARG A 115 4.63 1.37 -11.92
N ASP A 116 3.34 1.47 -12.28
CA ASP A 116 2.64 2.74 -12.35
C ASP A 116 2.06 3.09 -10.97
N TYR A 117 2.80 3.92 -10.24
CA TYR A 117 2.40 4.37 -8.90
C TYR A 117 1.58 5.67 -8.93
N ILE A 118 1.44 6.33 -10.08
CA ILE A 118 0.75 7.62 -10.20
C ILE A 118 -0.69 7.55 -9.67
N PRO A 119 -1.50 6.52 -9.98
CA PRO A 119 -2.85 6.42 -9.43
C PRO A 119 -2.88 6.38 -7.90
N MET A 120 -1.93 5.68 -7.26
CA MET A 120 -1.85 5.61 -5.80
C MET A 120 -1.31 6.91 -5.20
N GLN A 121 -0.35 7.56 -5.86
CA GLN A 121 0.16 8.88 -5.48
C GLN A 121 -0.96 9.89 -5.41
N MET A 122 -1.84 9.93 -6.42
CA MET A 122 -3.00 10.84 -6.42
C MET A 122 -3.94 10.58 -5.23
N LEU A 123 -4.14 9.32 -4.84
CA LEU A 123 -4.95 8.99 -3.67
C LEU A 123 -4.28 9.46 -2.36
N PHE A 124 -2.97 9.25 -2.22
CA PHE A 124 -2.23 9.74 -1.05
C PHE A 124 -2.18 11.27 -1.00
N ALA A 125 -2.01 11.95 -2.13
CA ALA A 125 -2.05 13.40 -2.20
C ALA A 125 -3.39 13.94 -1.68
N GLY A 126 -4.52 13.34 -2.09
CA GLY A 126 -5.84 13.71 -1.57
C GLY A 126 -6.00 13.50 -0.06
N ILE A 127 -5.41 12.44 0.50
CA ILE A 127 -5.40 12.21 1.95
C ILE A 127 -4.54 13.26 2.67
N ILE A 128 -3.35 13.58 2.14
CA ILE A 128 -2.43 14.56 2.73
C ILE A 128 -3.06 15.96 2.72
N GLU A 129 -3.76 16.33 1.64
CA GLU A 129 -4.45 17.61 1.49
C GLU A 129 -5.73 17.71 2.34
N THR A 130 -6.25 16.58 2.82
CA THR A 130 -7.40 16.54 3.72
C THR A 130 -6.90 16.29 5.14
N PRO A 131 -6.42 17.33 5.86
CA PRO A 131 -5.97 17.12 7.23
C PRO A 131 -7.13 16.55 8.04
N SER A 132 -6.86 15.43 8.72
CA SER A 132 -7.78 14.86 9.71
C SER A 132 -8.20 15.98 10.65
N GLN A 133 -9.50 16.33 10.65
CA GLN A 133 -10.08 17.19 11.67
C GLN A 133 -10.07 16.42 12.98
N THR A 134 -8.94 16.42 13.68
CA THR A 134 -8.91 15.98 15.08
C THR A 134 -9.50 17.09 15.94
N ALA A 135 -10.64 16.76 16.57
CA ALA A 135 -11.28 17.49 17.66
C ALA A 135 -10.39 17.60 18.91
#